data_AF-A0A7C6CK71-F1
#
_entry.id   AF-A0A7C6CK71-F1
#
_cell.length_a   1.000
_cell.length_b   1.000
_cell.length_c   1.000
_cell.angle_alpha   90.00
_cell.angle_beta   90.00
_cell.angle_gamma   90.00
#
_symmetry.space_group_name_H-M   'P 1'
#
loop_
_entity.id
_entity.type
_entity.pdbx_description
1 polymer ?
#
loop_
_entity_poly.entity_id
_entity_poly.type
_entity_poly.pdbx_seq_one_letter_code
_entity_poly.pdbx_strand_id
1 'polypeptide(L)' 'MRVIIDRFEGDYALVEMEDGLVAPMSAQLLPGAREGDVVEIRIDREETARRRQQIEELRLKLTQGRKDPGKEKR' A
#
# COMPACT_ATOMS: atom_id res chain seq x y z
N MET A 1 -11.68 -8.95 -0.20
CA MET A 1 -11.90 -10.01 0.80
C MET A 1 -12.42 -9.36 2.06
N ARG A 2 -13.21 -10.08 2.85
CA ARG A 2 -13.65 -9.61 4.17
C ARG A 2 -12.96 -10.43 5.26
N VAL A 3 -12.66 -9.77 6.37
CA VAL A 3 -12.15 -10.40 7.59
C VAL A 3 -12.88 -9.83 8.79
N ILE A 4 -12.95 -10.58 9.88
CA ILE A 4 -13.56 -10.14 11.14
C ILE A 4 -12.46 -9.98 12.17
N ILE A 5 -12.45 -8.87 12.91
CA ILE A 5 -11.50 -8.68 14.00
C ILE A 5 -11.92 -9.57 15.17
N ASP A 6 -11.11 -10.57 15.51
CA ASP A 6 -11.33 -11.43 16.70
C ASP A 6 -10.90 -10.68 17.96
N ARG A 7 -9.62 -10.31 18.05
CA ARG A 7 -9.05 -9.56 19.18
C ARG A 7 -7.88 -8.65 18.84
N PHE A 8 -7.61 -7.68 19.71
CA PHE A 8 -6.37 -6.89 19.67
C PHE A 8 -5.34 -7.42 20.68
N GLU A 9 -4.09 -7.53 20.23
CA GLU A 9 -2.94 -7.96 21.03
C GLU A 9 -1.79 -6.97 20.80
N GLY A 10 -1.69 -5.95 21.65
CA GLY A 10 -0.66 -4.90 21.51
C GLY A 10 -0.76 -4.17 20.17
N ASP A 11 0.24 -4.33 19.31
CA ASP A 11 0.37 -3.61 18.03
C ASP A 11 -0.30 -4.33 16.83
N TYR A 12 -0.93 -5.49 17.06
CA TYR A 12 -1.62 -6.25 16.03
C TYR A 12 -3.04 -6.64 16.44
N ALA A 13 -3.88 -6.89 15.44
CA ALA A 13 -5.19 -7.50 15.55
C ALA A 13 -5.14 -8.89 14.94
N LEU A 14 -5.73 -9.88 15.60
CA LEU A 14 -6.02 -11.17 14.98
C LEU A 14 -7.32 -11.06 14.22
N VAL A 15 -7.29 -11.40 12.94
CA VAL A 15 -8.47 -11.36 12.07
C VAL A 15 -8.81 -12.76 11.57
N GLU A 16 -10.10 -13.10 11.61
CA GLU A 16 -10.65 -14.34 11.05
C GLU A 16 -11.03 -14.13 9.58
N MET A 17 -10.57 -15.05 8.74
CA MET A 17 -10.84 -15.06 7.30
C MET A 17 -12.03 -15.98 6.98
N GLU A 18 -12.58 -15.86 5.77
CA GLU A 18 -13.76 -16.62 5.34
C GLU A 18 -13.57 -18.15 5.34
N ASP A 19 -12.32 -18.63 5.29
CA ASP A 19 -11.95 -20.05 5.38
C ASP A 19 -11.70 -20.54 6.81
N GLY A 20 -11.94 -19.69 7.82
CA GLY A 20 -11.74 -19.97 9.24
C GLY A 20 -10.28 -19.88 9.69
N LEU A 21 -9.36 -19.48 8.82
CA LEU A 21 -7.98 -19.21 9.21
C LEU A 21 -7.88 -17.86 9.91
N VAL A 22 -6.93 -17.77 10.84
CA VAL A 22 -6.63 -16.54 11.59
C VAL A 22 -5.28 -15.99 11.16
N ALA A 23 -5.22 -14.68 10.91
CA ALA A 23 -3.99 -14.00 10.52
C ALA A 23 -3.76 -12.73 11.35
N PRO A 24 -2.50 -12.37 11.67
CA PRO A 24 -2.19 -11.09 12.30
C PRO A 24 -2.26 -9.95 11.27
N MET A 25 -2.87 -8.84 11.64
CA MET A 25 -2.90 -7.58 10.90
C MET A 25 -2.39 -6.45 11.79
N SER A 26 -1.56 -5.54 11.26
CA SER A 26 -1.11 -4.38 12.04
C SER A 26 -2.30 -3.51 12.46
N ALA A 27 -2.39 -3.17 13.75
CA ALA A 27 -3.45 -2.32 14.29
C ALA A 27 -3.44 -0.91 13.66
N GLN A 28 -2.29 -0.45 13.15
CA GLN A 28 -2.17 0.83 12.44
C GLN A 28 -2.99 0.88 11.14
N LEU A 29 -3.30 -0.27 10.54
CA LEU A 29 -4.15 -0.36 9.34
C LEU A 29 -5.64 -0.36 9.67
N LEU A 30 -6.01 -0.38 10.96
CA LEU A 30 -7.38 -0.50 11.46
C LEU A 30 -7.78 0.68 12.36
N PRO A 31 -7.64 1.94 11.90
CA PRO A 31 -7.93 3.10 12.75
C PRO A 31 -9.41 3.15 13.15
N GLY A 32 -9.67 3.15 14.45
CA GLY A 32 -11.02 3.27 15.02
C GLY A 32 -11.86 1.97 14.98
N ALA A 33 -11.27 0.86 14.57
CA ALA A 33 -11.94 -0.45 14.61
C ALA A 33 -11.85 -1.09 16.01
N ARG A 34 -12.78 -2.00 16.30
CA ARG A 34 -12.83 -2.80 17.53
C ARG A 34 -13.09 -4.28 17.24
N GLU A 35 -12.97 -5.11 18.28
CA GLU A 35 -13.31 -6.53 18.23
C GLU A 35 -14.75 -6.73 17.73
N GLY A 36 -14.93 -7.69 16.83
CA GLY A 36 -16.18 -7.99 16.12
C GLY A 36 -16.46 -7.15 14.87
N ASP A 37 -15.69 -6.08 14.59
CA ASP A 37 -15.89 -5.30 13.36
C ASP A 37 -15.46 -6.10 12.11
N VAL A 38 -16.17 -5.87 11.00
CA VAL A 38 -15.87 -6.47 9.69
C VAL A 38 -15.04 -5.49 8.86
N VAL A 39 -13.90 -5.96 8.34
CA VAL A 39 -12.97 -5.16 7.54
C VAL A 39 -12.99 -5.62 6.09
N GLU A 40 -13.20 -4.70 5.16
CA GLU A 40 -13.11 -4.96 3.71
C GLU A 40 -11.72 -4.59 3.17
N ILE A 41 -10.98 -5.58 2.71
CA ILE A 41 -9.65 -5.41 2.11
C ILE A 41 -9.77 -5.54 0.60
N ARG A 42 -9.29 -4.52 -0.13
CA ARG A 42 -9.32 -4.48 -1.60
C ARG A 42 -8.00 -3.98 -2.16
N ILE A 43 -7.63 -4.51 -3.33
CA ILE A 43 -6.52 -3.97 -4.13
C ILE A 43 -7.10 -2.88 -5.03
N ASP A 44 -6.67 -1.64 -4.83
CA ASP A 44 -7.02 -0.52 -5.69
C ASP A 44 -6.12 -0.51 -6.94
N ARG A 45 -6.61 -1.10 -8.04
CA ARG A 45 -5.87 -1.17 -9.31
C ARG A 45 -5.78 0.18 -10.01
N GLU A 46 -6.75 1.06 -9.82
CA GLU A 46 -6.78 2.37 -10.44
C GLU A 46 -5.71 3.28 -9.82
N GLU A 47 -5.70 3.39 -8.50
CA GLU A 47 -4.67 4.17 -7.79
C GLU A 47 -3.27 3.56 -8.02
N THR A 48 -3.17 2.23 -8.07
CA THR A 48 -1.90 1.56 -8.44
C THR A 48 -1.41 1.98 -9.82
N ALA A 49 -2.30 2.06 -10.82
CA ALA A 49 -1.95 2.51 -12.17
C ALA A 49 -1.54 3.99 -12.19
N ARG A 50 -2.28 4.86 -11.47
CA ARG A 50 -1.96 6.28 -11.33
C ARG A 50 -0.57 6.49 -10.72
N ARG A 51 -0.25 5.78 -9.64
CA ARG A 51 1.09 5.83 -9.01
C ARG A 51 2.19 5.36 -9.96
N ARG A 52 1.94 4.31 -10.75
CA ARG A 52 2.91 3.83 -11.75
C ARG A 52 3.21 4.90 -12.79
N GLN A 53 2.19 5.60 -13.29
CA GLN A 53 2.37 6.70 -14.25
C GLN A 53 3.20 7.84 -13.64
N GLN A 54 2.88 8.28 -12.42
CA GLN A 54 3.62 9.34 -11.72
C GLN A 54 5.12 9.00 -11.53
N ILE A 55 5.43 7.75 -11.20
CA ILE A 55 6.81 7.28 -11.06
C ILE A 55 7.54 7.35 -12.40
N GLU A 56 6.90 6.93 -13.49
CA GLU A 56 7.49 6.98 -14.83
C GLU A 56 7.73 8.43 -15.27
N GLU A 57 6.81 9.35 -14.99
CA GLU A 57 7.01 10.77 -15.27
C GLU A 57 8.19 11.36 -14.49
N LEU A 58 8.32 11.03 -13.20
CA LEU A 58 9.47 11.45 -12.39
C LEU A 58 10.78 10.89 -12.95
N ARG A 59 10.78 9.63 -13.38
CA ARG A 59 11.94 8.99 -14.01
C ARG A 59 12.35 9.68 -15.31
N LEU A 60 11.39 10.05 -16.16
CA LEU A 60 11.65 10.79 -17.40
C LEU A 60 12.27 12.16 -17.11
N LYS A 61 11.73 12.90 -16.14
CA LYS A 61 12.26 14.22 -15.75
C LYS A 61 13.71 14.15 -15.26
N LEU A 62 14.03 13.16 -14.42
CA LEU A 62 15.38 12.97 -13.88
C LEU A 62 16.41 12.56 -14.93
N THR A 63 15.97 11.85 -15.99
CA THR A 63 16.86 11.38 -17.06
C THR A 63 17.07 12.42 -18.17
N GLN A 64 16.11 13.31 -18.40
CA GLN A 64 16.25 14.41 -19.36
C GLN A 64 17.24 15.50 -18.91
N GLY A 65 17.43 15.70 -17.59
CA GLY A 65 18.46 16.59 -17.05
C GLY A 65 19.91 16.07 -17.15
N ARG A 66 20.13 14.83 -17.62
CA ARG A 66 21.46 14.20 -17.74
C ARG A 66 22.04 14.23 -19.16
N LYS A 67 21.37 14.88 -20.12
CA LYS A 67 21.73 14.85 -21.55
C LYS A 67 22.72 15.92 -22.04
N ASP A 68 23.50 16.57 -21.19
CA ASP A 68 24.62 17.41 -21.64
C ASP A 68 25.90 17.24 -20.79
N PRO A 69 26.78 16.29 -21.15
CA PRO A 69 28.18 16.34 -20.72
C PRO A 69 29.16 16.64 -21.88
N GLY A 70 28.72 17.24 -23.01
CA GLY A 70 29.56 17.25 -24.23
C GLY A 70 29.60 18.51 -25.11
N LYS A 71 29.01 19.65 -24.74
CA LYS A 71 29.13 20.90 -25.52
C LYS A 71 29.90 22.01 -24.80
N GLU A 72 31.12 21.71 -24.39
CA GLU A 72 32.17 22.70 -24.07
C GLU A 72 33.48 21.89 -24.07
N LYS A 73 34.37 21.98 -25.04
CA LYS A 73 35.14 23.16 -25.44
C LYS A 73 35.58 22.99 -26.90
N ARG A 74 35.28 23.98 -27.73
CA ARG A 74 36.04 24.27 -28.96
C ARG A 74 37.16 25.23 -28.61
#